data_AF-A0A819D3H1-F1
#
_entry.id   AF-A0A819D3H1-F1
#
_cell.length_a   1.000
_cell.length_b   1.000
_cell.length_c   1.000
_cell.angle_alpha   90.00
_cell.angle_beta   90.00
_cell.angle_gamma   90.00
#
_symmetry.space_group_name_H-M   'P 1'
#
loop_
_entity.id
_entity.type
_entity.pdbx_description
1 polymer ?
#
loop_
_entity_poly.entity_id
_entity_poly.type
_entity_poly.pdbx_seq_one_letter_code
_entity_poly.pdbx_strand_id
1 'polypeptide(L)'
;MSNQTSARIDPSANVEWTWLSDSDPSLASQSIKWSRYSDVENRIIEDAFKAGLPIATLDEIYIDFENNIQVSNNEINDQRPIQRQVRHRMNTHLREERFMISPIPAKNPFSGLRGWTSNFIMHTKKELKLKKEESPSHNPRIIPMLVEKAAQGIIEEGKNIGKTREAEWMANQLMQEKNNGVKEVWRCCARLYTMESFLYKKINETMRLVGSKEHENVWRSKTRTFGPFCLLLWDDPYNHLPLTGGKMLYRGANLSDDLIAQYTKLSRSSDQRGSFQAFTSSSRSRAKAEQFDDHANPAVRLYNGVCRASSAVLLPIMDAFNAARPGPSAGGDHRLSRMTNGGYYRDRNGTLCEDPTGTLADDCYHRACNQPRYDLD
;
A
#
# COMPACT_ATOMS: atom_id res chain seq x y z
N MET A 1 27.06 -14.29 20.35
CA MET A 1 25.78 -15.03 20.22
C MET A 1 24.95 -14.32 19.17
N SER A 2 24.82 -14.98 18.02
CA SER A 2 24.18 -14.52 16.79
C SER A 2 22.66 -14.53 16.89
N ASN A 3 21.99 -13.51 16.36
CA ASN A 3 20.67 -13.62 15.74
C ASN A 3 20.46 -12.44 14.80
N GLN A 4 21.04 -12.53 13.60
CA GLN A 4 20.53 -11.81 12.43
C GLN A 4 19.46 -12.70 11.79
N THR A 5 18.20 -12.48 12.16
CA THR A 5 17.04 -12.99 11.41
C THR A 5 16.92 -12.16 10.13
N SER A 6 17.75 -12.49 9.14
CA SER A 6 17.48 -12.16 7.74
C SER A 6 16.17 -12.85 7.37
N ALA A 7 15.09 -12.08 7.19
CA ALA A 7 13.85 -12.59 6.64
C ALA A 7 14.16 -13.35 5.35
N ARG A 8 14.01 -14.68 5.37
CA ARG A 8 14.15 -15.50 4.18
C ARG A 8 13.08 -15.04 3.20
N ILE A 9 13.50 -14.59 2.02
CA ILE A 9 12.60 -14.30 0.91
C ILE A 9 11.87 -15.61 0.60
N ASP A 10 10.58 -15.67 0.88
CA ASP A 10 9.77 -16.85 0.57
C ASP A 10 9.74 -17.04 -0.96
N PRO A 11 10.29 -18.17 -1.48
CA PRO A 11 10.29 -18.46 -2.91
C PRO A 11 8.90 -18.47 -3.55
N SER A 12 7.84 -18.67 -2.75
CA SER A 12 6.44 -18.58 -3.23
C SER A 12 6.04 -17.19 -3.72
N ALA A 13 6.79 -16.14 -3.37
CA ALA A 13 6.47 -14.78 -3.80
C ALA A 13 6.58 -14.57 -5.31
N ASN A 14 7.17 -15.53 -6.04
CA ASN A 14 7.26 -15.49 -7.50
C ASN A 14 6.33 -16.50 -8.17
N VAL A 15 5.40 -17.14 -7.45
CA VAL A 15 4.47 -18.10 -8.05
C VAL A 15 3.15 -17.41 -8.31
N GLU A 16 2.63 -17.62 -9.52
CA GLU A 16 1.31 -17.19 -9.91
C GLU A 16 0.50 -18.36 -10.46
N TRP A 17 -0.70 -18.50 -9.93
CA TRP A 17 -1.75 -19.33 -10.45
C TRP A 17 -2.65 -18.49 -11.36
N THR A 18 -3.04 -19.09 -12.48
CA THR A 18 -3.92 -18.48 -13.47
C THR A 18 -4.98 -19.47 -13.91
N TRP A 19 -6.07 -18.96 -14.47
CA TRP A 19 -7.18 -19.75 -15.02
C TRP A 19 -7.59 -19.21 -16.39
N LEU A 20 -8.13 -20.08 -17.24
CA LEU A 20 -8.47 -19.72 -18.62
C LEU A 20 -9.76 -18.87 -18.68
N SER A 21 -9.65 -17.59 -19.08
CA SER A 21 -10.74 -16.59 -19.05
C SER A 21 -11.90 -16.94 -19.97
N ASP A 22 -11.55 -17.33 -21.18
CA ASP A 22 -12.44 -17.52 -22.31
C ASP A 22 -11.95 -18.75 -23.08
N SER A 23 -12.82 -19.74 -23.18
CA SER A 23 -12.72 -20.78 -24.18
C SER A 23 -14.07 -20.86 -24.86
N ASP A 24 -14.39 -19.86 -25.69
CA ASP A 24 -15.40 -20.08 -26.72
C ASP A 24 -14.68 -20.81 -27.89
N PRO A 25 -14.83 -22.13 -28.03
CA PRO A 25 -14.18 -22.88 -29.11
C PRO A 25 -14.65 -22.43 -30.50
N SER A 26 -15.74 -21.66 -30.61
CA SER A 26 -16.22 -21.12 -31.88
C SER A 26 -15.44 -19.87 -32.36
N LEU A 27 -14.64 -19.24 -31.50
CA LEU A 27 -13.83 -18.06 -31.80
C LEU A 27 -12.35 -18.43 -31.94
N ALA A 28 -12.03 -19.36 -32.86
CA ALA A 28 -10.69 -19.90 -33.11
C ALA A 28 -9.60 -18.87 -33.53
N SER A 29 -9.89 -17.56 -33.52
CA SER A 29 -8.97 -16.49 -33.86
C SER A 29 -8.58 -15.58 -32.67
N GLN A 30 -9.20 -15.75 -31.49
CA GLN A 30 -8.85 -14.94 -30.33
C GLN A 30 -7.73 -15.60 -29.52
N SER A 31 -6.75 -14.79 -29.11
CA SER A 31 -5.64 -15.23 -28.27
C SER A 31 -6.15 -15.81 -26.96
N ILE A 32 -5.71 -17.02 -26.60
CA ILE A 32 -5.95 -17.66 -25.29
C ILE A 32 -5.64 -16.65 -24.18
N LYS A 33 -6.67 -16.29 -23.42
CA LYS A 33 -6.55 -15.30 -22.33
C LYS A 33 -6.51 -16.03 -20.99
N TRP A 34 -5.45 -15.81 -20.24
CA TRP A 34 -5.31 -16.32 -18.87
C TRP A 34 -5.62 -15.19 -17.89
N SER A 35 -6.61 -15.42 -17.04
CA SER A 35 -6.96 -14.58 -15.90
C SER A 35 -6.17 -14.98 -14.66
N ARG A 36 -6.01 -14.04 -13.74
CA ARG A 36 -5.26 -14.24 -12.50
C ARG A 36 -6.24 -14.41 -11.34
N TYR A 37 -5.80 -15.16 -10.34
CA TYR A 37 -6.41 -15.09 -9.02
C TYR A 37 -5.93 -13.83 -8.30
N SER A 38 -6.71 -13.35 -7.33
CA SER A 38 -6.27 -12.27 -6.46
C SER A 38 -5.01 -12.68 -5.67
N ASP A 39 -4.28 -11.70 -5.13
CA ASP A 39 -3.07 -11.97 -4.33
C ASP A 39 -3.35 -12.95 -3.18
N VAL A 40 -4.51 -12.87 -2.54
CA VAL A 40 -4.86 -13.74 -1.41
C VAL A 40 -5.29 -15.13 -1.88
N GLU A 41 -6.14 -15.22 -2.90
CA GLU A 41 -6.54 -16.51 -3.48
C GLU A 41 -5.31 -17.28 -3.98
N ASN A 42 -4.40 -16.60 -4.69
CA ASN A 42 -3.14 -17.19 -5.16
C ASN A 42 -2.31 -17.77 -4.00
N ARG A 43 -2.33 -17.12 -2.83
CA ARG A 43 -1.64 -17.63 -1.62
C ARG A 43 -2.34 -18.86 -1.05
N ILE A 44 -3.67 -18.84 -0.96
CA ILE A 44 -4.44 -19.99 -0.49
C ILE A 44 -4.17 -21.21 -1.37
N ILE A 45 -4.18 -21.03 -2.70
CA ILE A 45 -3.88 -22.09 -3.67
C ILE A 45 -2.45 -22.61 -3.47
N GLU A 46 -1.46 -21.72 -3.42
CA GLU A 46 -0.05 -22.11 -3.28
C GLU A 46 0.25 -22.78 -1.93
N ASP A 47 -0.38 -22.33 -0.84
CA ASP A 47 -0.24 -22.94 0.49
C ASP A 47 -0.80 -24.37 0.48
N ALA A 48 -1.97 -24.58 -0.13
CA ALA A 48 -2.59 -25.90 -0.25
C ALA A 48 -1.76 -26.85 -1.13
N PHE A 49 -1.26 -26.34 -2.27
CA PHE A 49 -0.39 -27.09 -3.17
C PHE A 49 0.90 -27.54 -2.48
N LYS A 50 1.57 -26.62 -1.77
CA LYS A 50 2.80 -26.92 -1.01
C LYS A 50 2.57 -27.91 0.13
N ALA A 51 1.37 -27.91 0.72
CA ALA A 51 0.97 -28.86 1.75
C ALA A 51 0.63 -30.25 1.18
N GLY A 52 0.66 -30.43 -0.15
CA GLY A 52 0.30 -31.69 -0.81
C GLY A 52 -1.18 -32.03 -0.70
N LEU A 53 -2.04 -31.02 -0.50
CA LEU A 53 -3.49 -31.22 -0.51
C LEU A 53 -3.96 -31.47 -1.95
N PRO A 54 -4.95 -32.36 -2.17
CA PRO A 54 -5.48 -32.62 -3.51
C PRO A 54 -6.32 -31.45 -4.04
N ILE A 55 -6.89 -30.65 -3.13
CA ILE A 55 -7.82 -29.57 -3.45
C ILE A 55 -7.46 -28.32 -2.64
N ALA A 56 -7.61 -27.14 -3.25
CA ALA A 56 -7.66 -25.86 -2.56
C ALA A 56 -9.07 -25.25 -2.63
N THR A 57 -9.70 -25.00 -1.50
CA THR A 57 -11.05 -24.40 -1.44
C THR A 57 -10.97 -22.88 -1.33
N LEU A 58 -11.60 -22.17 -2.27
CA LEU A 58 -11.81 -20.72 -2.23
C LEU A 58 -13.30 -20.43 -1.93
N ASP A 59 -13.67 -19.14 -1.94
CA ASP A 59 -15.04 -18.73 -1.58
C ASP A 59 -16.10 -19.23 -2.59
N GLU A 60 -15.86 -19.03 -3.89
CA GLU A 60 -16.83 -19.34 -4.95
C GLU A 60 -16.46 -20.57 -5.79
N ILE A 61 -15.21 -21.03 -5.67
CA ILE A 61 -14.64 -22.10 -6.47
C ILE A 61 -13.77 -23.00 -5.59
N TYR A 62 -13.41 -24.17 -6.10
CA TYR A 62 -12.27 -24.94 -5.62
C TYR A 62 -11.33 -25.30 -6.76
N ILE A 63 -10.07 -25.55 -6.41
CA ILE A 63 -9.02 -25.96 -7.33
C ILE A 63 -8.76 -27.44 -7.14
N ASP A 64 -8.89 -28.21 -8.21
CA ASP A 64 -8.50 -29.61 -8.28
C ASP A 64 -7.11 -29.70 -8.93
N PHE A 65 -6.11 -30.06 -8.12
CA PHE A 65 -4.72 -30.14 -8.59
C PHE A 65 -4.43 -31.42 -9.39
N GLU A 66 -5.23 -32.48 -9.21
CA GLU A 66 -5.06 -33.73 -9.95
C GLU A 66 -5.46 -33.52 -11.42
N ASN A 67 -6.58 -32.85 -11.63
CA ASN A 67 -7.13 -32.56 -12.95
C ASN A 67 -6.66 -31.21 -13.54
N ASN A 68 -5.98 -30.37 -12.76
CA ASN A 68 -5.56 -29.01 -13.13
C ASN A 68 -6.72 -28.14 -13.63
N ILE A 69 -7.80 -28.14 -12.85
CA ILE A 69 -9.01 -27.35 -13.13
C ILE A 69 -9.46 -26.56 -11.90
N GLN A 70 -10.10 -25.43 -12.13
CA GLN A 70 -10.98 -24.80 -11.15
C GLN A 70 -12.41 -25.25 -11.44
N VAL A 71 -13.21 -25.41 -10.39
CA VAL A 71 -14.62 -25.81 -10.49
C VAL A 71 -15.46 -24.86 -9.64
N SER A 72 -16.57 -24.39 -10.19
CA SER A 72 -17.53 -23.57 -9.45
C SER A 72 -18.21 -24.36 -8.33
N ASN A 73 -18.28 -23.76 -7.14
CA ASN A 73 -19.00 -24.34 -6.00
C ASN A 73 -20.52 -24.43 -6.26
N ASN A 74 -21.05 -23.58 -7.15
CA ASN A 74 -22.48 -23.51 -7.48
C ASN A 74 -22.84 -24.34 -8.71
N GLU A 75 -21.90 -24.51 -9.65
CA GLU A 75 -22.12 -25.15 -10.94
C GLU A 75 -20.97 -26.10 -11.28
N ILE A 76 -21.11 -27.40 -10.98
CA ILE A 76 -20.03 -28.38 -11.14
C ILE A 76 -19.53 -28.54 -12.60
N ASN A 77 -20.35 -28.09 -13.56
CA ASN A 77 -20.04 -28.11 -14.99
C ASN A 77 -19.27 -26.86 -15.45
N ASP A 78 -19.23 -25.78 -14.66
CA ASP A 78 -18.34 -24.63 -14.94
C ASP A 78 -16.94 -24.97 -14.43
N GLN A 79 -16.17 -25.57 -15.32
CA GLN A 79 -14.79 -25.98 -15.09
C GLN A 79 -13.86 -25.21 -16.02
N ARG A 80 -12.75 -24.72 -15.49
CA ARG A 80 -11.75 -23.99 -16.28
C ARG A 80 -10.36 -24.53 -16.00
N PRO A 81 -9.54 -24.78 -17.04
CA PRO A 81 -8.15 -25.15 -16.83
C PRO A 81 -7.39 -24.12 -16.02
N ILE A 82 -6.46 -24.58 -15.18
CA ILE A 82 -5.56 -23.73 -14.41
C ILE A 82 -4.11 -23.96 -14.81
N GLN A 83 -3.26 -23.00 -14.51
CA GLN A 83 -1.82 -23.15 -14.66
C GLN A 83 -1.06 -22.45 -13.54
N ARG A 84 -0.05 -23.14 -13.02
CA ARG A 84 0.97 -22.59 -12.12
C ARG A 84 2.18 -22.12 -12.92
N GLN A 85 2.58 -20.86 -12.74
CA GLN A 85 3.74 -20.26 -13.40
C GLN A 85 4.68 -19.63 -12.38
N VAL A 86 6.00 -19.70 -12.63
CA VAL A 86 7.01 -18.98 -11.84
C VAL A 86 7.34 -17.69 -12.59
N ARG A 87 6.96 -16.55 -12.02
CA ARG A 87 7.18 -15.23 -12.59
C ARG A 87 8.62 -14.77 -12.44
N HIS A 88 9.09 -14.11 -13.49
CA HIS A 88 10.24 -13.20 -13.38
C HIS A 88 9.83 -11.90 -12.67
N ARG A 89 10.66 -11.47 -11.71
CA ARG A 89 10.42 -10.33 -10.79
C ARG A 89 10.02 -9.00 -11.46
N MET A 90 10.31 -8.82 -12.74
CA MET A 90 10.00 -7.60 -13.49
C MET A 90 8.51 -7.49 -13.87
N ASN A 91 7.76 -8.60 -13.89
CA ASN A 91 6.33 -8.63 -14.23
C ASN A 91 5.44 -8.50 -12.99
N THR A 92 5.60 -7.40 -12.25
CA THR A 92 4.68 -7.10 -11.14
C THR A 92 3.36 -6.59 -11.71
N HIS A 93 2.27 -7.32 -11.47
CA HIS A 93 0.93 -6.88 -11.79
C HIS A 93 0.64 -5.53 -11.12
N LEU A 94 0.12 -4.59 -11.91
CA LEU A 94 -0.33 -3.29 -11.43
C LEU A 94 -1.79 -3.42 -10.99
N ARG A 95 -2.08 -3.01 -9.76
CA ARG A 95 -3.42 -3.11 -9.16
C ARG A 95 -4.23 -1.87 -9.48
N GLU A 96 -4.83 -1.87 -10.66
CA GLU A 96 -5.51 -0.71 -11.25
C GLU A 96 -6.54 -0.11 -10.28
N GLU A 97 -7.36 -0.94 -9.62
CA GLU A 97 -8.41 -0.51 -8.70
C GLU A 97 -7.93 0.33 -7.49
N ARG A 98 -6.66 0.23 -7.08
CA ARG A 98 -6.11 1.06 -5.98
C ARG A 98 -6.02 2.54 -6.33
N PHE A 99 -6.02 2.82 -7.61
CA PHE A 99 -5.77 4.13 -8.18
C PHE A 99 -6.98 4.65 -8.96
N MET A 100 -7.93 3.78 -9.32
CA MET A 100 -9.24 4.16 -9.81
C MET A 100 -10.05 4.95 -8.77
N ILE A 101 -10.97 5.80 -9.26
CA ILE A 101 -12.02 6.41 -8.42
C ILE A 101 -12.83 5.27 -7.81
N SER A 102 -12.67 5.07 -6.51
CA SER A 102 -13.68 4.34 -5.76
C SER A 102 -14.99 5.15 -5.85
N PRO A 103 -16.15 4.49 -6.08
CA PRO A 103 -17.38 5.12 -6.57
C PRO A 103 -18.00 6.16 -5.64
N ILE A 104 -17.38 6.44 -4.50
CA ILE A 104 -17.85 7.41 -3.54
C ILE A 104 -16.88 8.60 -3.56
N PRO A 105 -17.15 9.64 -4.36
CA PRO A 105 -16.46 10.91 -4.23
C PRO A 105 -16.70 11.38 -2.80
N ALA A 106 -15.62 11.53 -2.04
CA ALA A 106 -15.72 12.06 -0.69
C ALA A 106 -16.32 13.47 -0.80
N LYS A 107 -17.53 13.68 -0.26
CA LYS A 107 -18.16 15.02 -0.18
C LYS A 107 -17.21 16.04 0.46
N ASN A 108 -16.34 15.56 1.35
CA ASN A 108 -15.21 16.29 1.92
C ASN A 108 -13.93 15.47 1.69
N PRO A 109 -13.19 15.67 0.58
CA PRO A 109 -12.01 14.87 0.23
C PRO A 109 -10.86 15.01 1.24
N PHE A 110 -10.85 16.09 2.01
CA PHE A 110 -9.85 16.38 3.02
C PHE A 110 -10.48 16.52 4.41
N SER A 111 -9.98 15.74 5.37
CA SER A 111 -9.89 16.19 6.77
C SER A 111 -8.83 17.28 6.88
N GLY A 112 -8.84 18.07 7.94
CA GLY A 112 -7.66 18.90 8.22
C GLY A 112 -7.89 20.12 9.09
N LEU A 113 -9.13 20.64 9.16
CA LEU A 113 -9.42 21.77 10.06
C LEU A 113 -9.32 21.41 11.55
N ARG A 114 -9.21 20.11 11.91
CA ARG A 114 -9.21 19.62 13.31
C ARG A 114 -8.14 18.55 13.63
N GLY A 115 -6.99 18.57 12.95
CA GLY A 115 -5.82 17.76 13.31
C GLY A 115 -5.43 16.66 12.33
N TRP A 116 -4.26 16.05 12.57
CA TRP A 116 -3.61 15.06 11.69
C TRP A 116 -4.22 13.65 11.76
N THR A 117 -4.96 13.34 12.83
CA THR A 117 -5.53 12.00 13.05
C THR A 117 -6.93 11.91 12.44
N SER A 118 -7.16 10.91 11.59
CA SER A 118 -8.50 10.64 11.02
C SER A 118 -9.55 10.43 12.12
N ASN A 119 -10.77 10.96 11.91
CA ASN A 119 -11.88 10.74 12.84
C ASN A 119 -12.19 9.25 13.01
N PHE A 120 -11.90 8.42 11.99
CA PHE A 120 -12.04 6.98 12.06
C PHE A 120 -11.14 6.38 13.15
N ILE A 121 -9.87 6.79 13.20
CA ILE A 121 -8.89 6.35 14.19
C ILE A 121 -9.26 6.87 15.59
N MET A 122 -9.67 8.14 15.69
CA MET A 122 -10.12 8.71 16.97
C MET A 122 -11.34 7.98 17.53
N HIS A 123 -12.32 7.67 16.69
CA HIS A 123 -13.52 6.93 17.12
C HIS A 123 -13.19 5.49 17.49
N THR A 124 -12.29 4.83 16.75
CA THR A 124 -11.77 3.51 17.08
C THR A 124 -11.17 3.48 18.49
N LYS A 125 -10.29 4.44 18.83
CA LYS A 125 -9.73 4.53 20.18
C LYS A 125 -10.82 4.65 21.25
N LYS A 126 -11.86 5.46 20.98
CA LYS A 126 -13.01 5.62 21.89
C LYS A 126 -13.78 4.31 22.09
N GLU A 127 -14.11 3.59 21.02
CA GLU A 127 -14.82 2.29 21.11
C GLU A 127 -13.99 1.24 21.87
N LEU A 128 -12.67 1.27 21.69
CA LEU A 128 -11.73 0.40 22.40
C LEU A 128 -11.40 0.86 23.83
N LYS A 129 -11.97 1.98 24.28
CA LYS A 129 -11.72 2.60 25.59
C LYS A 129 -10.23 2.88 25.84
N LEU A 130 -9.48 3.20 24.79
CA LEU A 130 -8.07 3.58 24.87
C LEU A 130 -7.94 5.07 25.21
N LYS A 131 -6.96 5.41 26.04
CA LYS A 131 -6.58 6.81 26.29
C LYS A 131 -6.03 7.45 25.02
N LYS A 132 -6.02 8.78 24.97
CA LYS A 132 -5.59 9.52 23.78
C LYS A 132 -4.13 9.21 23.41
N GLU A 133 -3.29 9.06 24.43
CA GLU A 133 -1.85 8.78 24.36
C GLU A 133 -1.55 7.30 24.09
N GLU A 134 -2.51 6.41 24.34
CA GLU A 134 -2.35 4.98 24.09
C GLU A 134 -2.36 4.70 22.60
N SER A 135 -1.29 4.05 22.14
CA SER A 135 -1.08 3.64 20.76
C SER A 135 -0.19 2.38 20.75
N PRO A 136 -0.28 1.54 19.71
CA PRO A 136 0.54 0.32 19.59
C PRO A 136 2.05 0.53 19.87
N SER A 137 2.62 1.62 19.39
CA SER A 137 4.03 2.00 19.50
C SER A 137 4.43 2.44 20.90
N HIS A 138 3.52 3.11 21.64
CA HIS A 138 3.77 3.62 22.99
C HIS A 138 3.38 2.64 24.09
N ASN A 139 2.39 1.78 23.84
CA ASN A 139 1.93 0.77 24.79
C ASN A 139 1.84 -0.61 24.12
N PRO A 140 2.97 -1.34 23.98
CA PRO A 140 2.98 -2.64 23.31
C PRO A 140 2.06 -3.70 23.94
N ARG A 141 1.62 -3.52 25.20
CA ARG A 141 0.72 -4.45 25.89
C ARG A 141 -0.67 -4.52 25.26
N ILE A 142 -1.09 -3.49 24.52
CA ILE A 142 -2.40 -3.49 23.85
C ILE A 142 -2.38 -4.25 22.52
N ILE A 143 -1.20 -4.55 21.98
CA ILE A 143 -1.05 -5.12 20.63
C ILE A 143 -1.76 -6.47 20.48
N PRO A 144 -1.61 -7.45 21.41
CA PRO A 144 -2.28 -8.74 21.25
C PRO A 144 -3.80 -8.61 21.16
N MET A 145 -4.38 -7.74 22.01
CA MET A 145 -5.81 -7.44 21.99
C MET A 145 -6.24 -6.77 20.68
N LEU A 146 -5.46 -5.84 20.15
CA LEU A 146 -5.74 -5.20 18.87
C LEU A 146 -5.68 -6.21 17.71
N VAL A 147 -4.69 -7.11 17.72
CA VAL A 147 -4.54 -8.17 16.71
C VAL A 147 -5.75 -9.11 16.72
N GLU A 148 -6.18 -9.56 17.90
CA GLU A 148 -7.35 -10.42 18.05
C GLU A 148 -8.63 -9.75 17.53
N LYS A 149 -8.86 -8.49 17.92
CA LYS A 149 -10.02 -7.72 17.44
C LYS A 149 -9.95 -7.43 15.94
N ALA A 150 -8.77 -7.15 15.41
CA ALA A 150 -8.56 -6.94 13.98
C ALA A 150 -8.84 -8.21 13.18
N ALA A 151 -8.33 -9.36 13.63
CA ALA A 151 -8.58 -10.66 13.02
C ALA A 151 -10.08 -10.99 13.01
N GLN A 152 -10.77 -10.80 14.14
CA GLN A 152 -12.22 -11.00 14.23
C GLN A 152 -12.99 -10.07 13.28
N GLY A 153 -12.64 -8.78 13.26
CA GLY A 153 -13.28 -7.80 12.40
C GLY A 153 -13.09 -8.07 10.90
N ILE A 154 -11.91 -8.55 10.51
CA ILE A 154 -11.64 -9.00 9.12
C ILE A 154 -12.55 -10.17 8.75
N ILE A 155 -12.67 -11.18 9.61
CA ILE A 155 -13.54 -12.35 9.38
C ILE A 155 -15.01 -11.93 9.26
N GLU A 156 -15.48 -11.06 10.16
CA GLU A 156 -16.87 -10.58 10.15
C GLU A 156 -17.19 -9.85 8.85
N GLU A 157 -16.33 -8.93 8.42
CA GLU A 157 -16.53 -8.18 7.18
C GLU A 157 -16.41 -9.06 5.93
N GLY A 158 -15.48 -10.03 5.93
CA GLY A 158 -15.37 -11.02 4.86
C GLY A 158 -16.64 -11.85 4.70
N LYS A 159 -17.19 -12.37 5.81
CA LYS A 159 -18.46 -13.12 5.80
C LYS A 159 -19.60 -12.29 5.22
N ASN A 160 -19.70 -11.02 5.59
CA ASN A 160 -20.77 -10.12 5.13
C ASN A 160 -20.75 -9.87 3.61
N ILE A 161 -19.63 -10.14 2.93
CA ILE A 161 -19.49 -9.94 1.48
C ILE A 161 -19.21 -11.24 0.72
N GLY A 162 -19.35 -12.40 1.36
CA GLY A 162 -19.06 -13.70 0.74
C GLY A 162 -17.58 -14.00 0.50
N LYS A 163 -16.66 -13.33 1.22
CA LYS A 163 -15.20 -13.55 1.16
C LYS A 163 -14.67 -14.17 2.45
N THR A 164 -15.29 -15.28 2.88
CA THR A 164 -15.00 -15.94 4.15
C THR A 164 -13.62 -16.58 4.18
N ARG A 165 -13.26 -17.34 3.15
CA ARG A 165 -11.95 -18.02 3.02
C ARG A 165 -10.82 -17.03 2.93
N GLU A 166 -10.99 -15.99 2.12
CA GLU A 166 -10.04 -14.88 2.03
C GLU A 166 -9.81 -14.24 3.41
N ALA A 167 -10.89 -13.93 4.12
CA ALA A 167 -10.82 -13.28 5.43
C ALA A 167 -10.22 -14.16 6.53
N GLU A 168 -10.56 -15.45 6.57
CA GLU A 168 -9.98 -16.43 7.49
C GLU A 168 -8.46 -16.53 7.27
N TRP A 169 -8.02 -16.62 6.02
CA TRP A 169 -6.58 -16.65 5.71
C TRP A 169 -5.89 -15.37 6.18
N MET A 170 -6.43 -14.19 5.88
CA MET A 170 -5.84 -12.91 6.30
C MET A 170 -5.80 -12.76 7.84
N ALA A 171 -6.87 -13.17 8.52
CA ALA A 171 -6.92 -13.16 9.98
C ALA A 171 -5.90 -14.11 10.60
N ASN A 172 -5.71 -15.30 10.04
CA ASN A 172 -4.69 -16.26 10.48
C ASN A 172 -3.27 -15.69 10.32
N GLN A 173 -2.97 -15.03 9.20
CA GLN A 173 -1.68 -14.36 8.99
C GLN A 173 -1.42 -13.27 10.05
N LEU A 174 -2.45 -12.53 10.44
CA LEU A 174 -2.31 -11.50 11.48
C LEU A 174 -2.13 -12.13 12.87
N MET A 175 -2.88 -13.19 13.18
CA MET A 175 -2.82 -13.91 14.46
C MET A 175 -1.46 -14.57 14.70
N GLN A 176 -0.77 -15.03 13.66
CA GLN A 176 0.59 -15.57 13.75
C GLN A 176 1.60 -14.53 14.26
N GLU A 177 1.36 -13.25 14.01
CA GLU A 177 2.25 -12.16 14.40
C GLU A 177 1.91 -11.53 15.76
N LYS A 178 0.84 -12.01 16.41
CA LYS A 178 0.25 -11.42 17.62
C LYS A 178 1.27 -11.07 18.71
N ASN A 179 2.27 -11.94 18.89
CA ASN A 179 3.27 -11.84 19.95
C ASN A 179 4.66 -11.40 19.45
N ASN A 180 4.81 -11.06 18.17
CA ASN A 180 6.10 -10.74 17.55
C ASN A 180 6.47 -9.24 17.65
N GLY A 181 5.68 -8.48 18.43
CA GLY A 181 5.90 -7.06 18.69
C GLY A 181 5.38 -6.12 17.59
N VAL A 182 5.40 -4.81 17.87
CA VAL A 182 4.75 -3.79 17.03
C VAL A 182 5.26 -3.76 15.59
N LYS A 183 6.57 -4.00 15.41
CA LYS A 183 7.24 -3.94 14.12
C LYS A 183 6.76 -5.02 13.17
N GLU A 184 6.70 -6.27 13.63
CA GLU A 184 6.26 -7.39 12.80
C GLU A 184 4.75 -7.36 12.56
N VAL A 185 3.95 -7.01 13.59
CA VAL A 185 2.51 -6.80 13.44
C VAL A 185 2.22 -5.71 12.40
N TRP A 186 2.90 -4.56 12.49
CA TRP A 186 2.73 -3.48 11.52
C TRP A 186 3.12 -3.92 10.10
N ARG A 187 4.24 -4.63 9.93
CA ARG A 187 4.64 -5.19 8.62
C ARG A 187 3.59 -6.14 8.07
N CYS A 188 3.00 -6.98 8.91
CA CYS A 188 1.91 -7.87 8.51
C CYS A 188 0.67 -7.09 8.09
N CYS A 189 0.22 -6.12 8.89
CA CYS A 189 -0.89 -5.23 8.53
C CYS A 189 -0.63 -4.52 7.19
N ALA A 190 0.56 -3.96 7.00
CA ALA A 190 0.90 -3.28 5.77
C ALA A 190 0.97 -4.25 4.58
N ARG A 191 1.49 -5.46 4.75
CA ARG A 191 1.46 -6.54 3.75
C ARG A 191 0.02 -6.91 3.37
N LEU A 192 -0.83 -7.19 4.35
CA LEU A 192 -2.24 -7.55 4.14
C LEU A 192 -3.03 -6.43 3.46
N TYR A 193 -2.88 -5.18 3.93
CA TYR A 193 -3.47 -4.01 3.32
C TYR A 193 -2.92 -3.77 1.92
N THR A 194 -1.70 -4.22 1.63
CA THR A 194 -1.10 -4.13 0.30
C THR A 194 -1.37 -5.36 -0.56
N MET A 195 -2.20 -6.33 -0.19
CA MET A 195 -2.62 -7.40 -1.11
C MET A 195 -3.81 -6.95 -1.96
N GLU A 196 -3.94 -7.47 -3.17
CA GLU A 196 -5.22 -7.45 -3.89
C GLU A 196 -6.23 -8.32 -3.12
N SER A 197 -7.07 -7.65 -2.32
CA SER A 197 -8.01 -8.26 -1.40
C SER A 197 -9.23 -7.36 -1.19
N PHE A 198 -10.30 -7.89 -0.60
CA PHE A 198 -11.44 -7.07 -0.20
C PHE A 198 -11.06 -6.04 0.87
N LEU A 199 -10.06 -6.35 1.71
CA LEU A 199 -9.73 -5.61 2.92
C LEU A 199 -9.40 -4.15 2.63
N TYR A 200 -8.44 -3.90 1.72
CA TYR A 200 -8.04 -2.53 1.40
C TYR A 200 -9.16 -1.76 0.69
N LYS A 201 -9.94 -2.45 -0.16
CA LYS A 201 -11.08 -1.86 -0.88
C LYS A 201 -12.10 -1.33 0.11
N LYS A 202 -12.55 -2.19 1.04
CA LYS A 202 -13.57 -1.86 2.04
C LYS A 202 -13.10 -0.87 3.11
N ILE A 203 -11.85 -0.96 3.56
CA ILE A 203 -11.26 0.04 4.47
C ILE A 203 -11.28 1.43 3.82
N ASN A 204 -10.76 1.55 2.60
CA ASN A 204 -10.68 2.84 1.93
C ASN A 204 -12.06 3.40 1.57
N GLU A 205 -12.98 2.56 1.09
CA GLU A 205 -14.38 2.92 0.86
C GLU A 205 -15.00 3.51 2.13
N THR A 206 -14.89 2.79 3.25
CA THR A 206 -15.44 3.21 4.55
C THR A 206 -14.82 4.50 5.05
N MET A 207 -13.48 4.61 5.03
CA MET A 207 -12.79 5.79 5.56
C MET A 207 -13.06 7.05 4.72
N ARG A 208 -13.35 6.93 3.42
CA ARG A 208 -13.74 8.07 2.57
C ARG A 208 -15.10 8.67 2.93
N LEU A 209 -15.97 7.91 3.59
CA LEU A 209 -17.27 8.39 4.09
C LEU A 209 -17.14 9.32 5.29
N VAL A 210 -15.97 9.35 5.93
CA VAL A 210 -15.72 10.18 7.10
C VAL A 210 -15.86 11.66 6.73
N GLY A 211 -16.66 12.38 7.53
CA GLY A 211 -16.96 13.79 7.30
C GLY A 211 -18.23 14.03 6.47
N SER A 212 -18.89 12.98 5.96
CA SER A 212 -20.27 13.07 5.46
C SER A 212 -21.26 12.84 6.61
N LYS A 213 -22.17 13.81 6.83
CA LYS A 213 -23.25 13.66 7.83
C LYS A 213 -24.22 12.52 7.47
N GLU A 214 -24.52 12.37 6.18
CA GLU A 214 -25.43 11.34 5.68
C GLU A 214 -24.89 9.91 5.87
N HIS A 215 -23.57 9.74 5.81
CA HIS A 215 -22.93 8.44 5.93
C HIS A 215 -22.28 8.21 7.30
N GLU A 216 -22.61 9.03 8.29
CA GLU A 216 -21.98 8.98 9.61
C GLU A 216 -22.18 7.61 10.29
N ASN A 217 -23.42 7.11 10.28
CA ASN A 217 -23.74 5.80 10.85
C ASN A 217 -23.05 4.65 10.12
N VAL A 218 -22.81 4.79 8.80
CA VAL A 218 -22.17 3.76 7.99
C VAL A 218 -20.71 3.60 8.37
N TRP A 219 -19.92 4.68 8.41
CA TRP A 219 -18.50 4.53 8.74
C TRP A 219 -18.29 4.23 10.23
N ARG A 220 -19.16 4.75 11.12
CA ARG A 220 -19.07 4.46 12.56
C ARG A 220 -19.37 3.00 12.89
N SER A 221 -20.33 2.36 12.21
CA SER A 221 -20.59 0.93 12.45
C SER A 221 -19.37 0.07 12.14
N LYS A 222 -18.58 0.47 11.13
CA LYS A 222 -17.36 -0.21 10.69
C LYS A 222 -16.13 0.05 11.55
N THR A 223 -16.16 0.98 12.52
CA THR A 223 -15.02 1.17 13.43
C THR A 223 -14.84 0.00 14.39
N ARG A 224 -15.90 -0.80 14.64
CA ARG A 224 -15.80 -1.99 15.49
C ARG A 224 -15.07 -3.15 14.82
N THR A 225 -15.20 -3.26 13.50
CA THR A 225 -14.60 -4.33 12.70
C THR A 225 -13.24 -3.89 12.13
N PHE A 226 -13.19 -2.86 11.28
CA PHE A 226 -11.94 -2.42 10.65
C PHE A 226 -11.07 -1.51 11.53
N GLY A 227 -11.65 -0.88 12.56
CA GLY A 227 -10.93 0.06 13.43
C GLY A 227 -9.63 -0.49 14.03
N PRO A 228 -9.65 -1.64 14.73
CA PRO A 228 -8.44 -2.22 15.32
C PRO A 228 -7.32 -2.45 14.30
N PHE A 229 -7.65 -2.98 13.11
CA PHE A 229 -6.68 -3.15 12.03
C PHE A 229 -6.13 -1.81 11.54
N CYS A 230 -7.00 -0.82 11.34
CA CYS A 230 -6.59 0.51 10.90
C CYS A 230 -5.71 1.21 11.95
N LEU A 231 -5.96 1.01 13.24
CA LEU A 231 -5.14 1.56 14.32
C LEU A 231 -3.74 0.94 14.34
N LEU A 232 -3.64 -0.38 14.15
CA LEU A 232 -2.36 -1.08 13.99
C LEU A 232 -1.57 -0.58 12.78
N LEU A 233 -2.24 -0.37 11.64
CA LEU A 233 -1.61 0.13 10.42
C LEU A 233 -1.21 1.61 10.49
N TRP A 234 -2.02 2.43 11.15
CA TRP A 234 -1.81 3.88 11.27
C TRP A 234 -0.58 4.23 12.10
N ASP A 235 -0.31 3.47 13.17
CA ASP A 235 0.75 3.76 14.13
C ASP A 235 2.09 3.14 13.70
N ASP A 236 2.68 3.68 12.64
CA ASP A 236 3.92 3.19 12.03
C ASP A 236 5.15 3.33 12.96
N PRO A 237 5.71 2.22 13.49
CA PRO A 237 6.89 2.27 14.36
C PRO A 237 8.17 2.65 13.60
N TYR A 238 8.15 2.70 12.27
CA TYR A 238 9.27 3.09 11.41
C TYR A 238 9.30 4.59 11.10
N ASN A 239 8.27 5.35 11.48
CA ASN A 239 8.15 6.77 11.18
C ASN A 239 8.87 7.67 12.20
N HIS A 240 10.09 7.30 12.61
CA HIS A 240 10.87 7.98 13.64
C HIS A 240 11.74 9.14 13.12
N LEU A 241 11.65 9.50 11.84
CA LEU A 241 12.41 10.61 11.27
C LEU A 241 11.47 11.51 10.46
N PRO A 242 11.35 12.82 10.78
CA PRO A 242 10.94 13.77 9.76
C PRO A 242 11.98 13.64 8.65
N LEU A 243 11.55 13.18 7.47
CA LEU A 243 12.42 13.04 6.31
C LEU A 243 13.07 14.41 6.03
N THR A 244 14.28 14.59 6.51
CA THR A 244 15.16 15.71 6.17
C THR A 244 15.35 15.64 4.66
N GLY A 245 14.72 16.57 3.94
CA GLY A 245 14.76 16.64 2.47
C GLY A 245 13.50 16.17 1.73
N GLY A 246 12.41 15.78 2.40
CA GLY A 246 11.09 15.55 1.78
C GLY A 246 11.08 14.59 0.57
N LYS A 247 10.70 13.32 0.77
CA LYS A 247 10.58 12.38 -0.37
C LYS A 247 9.41 12.79 -1.28
N MET A 248 9.70 13.05 -2.55
CA MET A 248 8.68 13.26 -3.57
C MET A 248 8.03 11.91 -3.94
N LEU A 249 6.71 11.90 -3.96
CA LEU A 249 5.88 10.73 -4.29
C LEU A 249 4.80 11.16 -5.27
N TYR A 250 4.39 10.21 -6.12
CA TYR A 250 3.41 10.40 -7.17
C TYR A 250 2.21 9.49 -6.94
N ARG A 251 1.02 10.00 -7.25
CA ARG A 251 -0.23 9.24 -7.21
C ARG A 251 -1.04 9.59 -8.45
N GLY A 252 -1.35 8.59 -9.26
CA GLY A 252 -2.40 8.67 -10.27
C GLY A 252 -3.75 8.57 -9.56
N ALA A 253 -4.69 9.43 -9.96
CA ALA A 253 -6.06 9.39 -9.51
C ALA A 253 -6.92 10.11 -10.55
N ASN A 254 -8.01 9.48 -10.98
CA ASN A 254 -9.04 10.18 -11.72
C ASN A 254 -9.76 11.11 -10.73
N LEU A 255 -9.87 12.40 -11.01
CA LEU A 255 -10.49 13.39 -10.12
C LEU A 255 -11.47 14.23 -10.93
N SER A 256 -12.57 14.67 -10.32
CA SER A 256 -13.42 15.69 -10.94
C SER A 256 -12.75 17.06 -10.92
N ASP A 257 -13.15 17.95 -11.82
CA ASP A 257 -12.64 19.33 -11.87
C ASP A 257 -12.79 20.06 -10.52
N ASP A 258 -13.91 19.84 -9.81
CA ASP A 258 -14.14 20.39 -8.48
C ASP A 258 -13.11 19.91 -7.45
N LEU A 259 -12.76 18.62 -7.49
CA LEU A 259 -11.72 18.07 -6.62
C LEU A 259 -10.37 18.65 -6.99
N ILE A 260 -10.02 18.73 -8.27
CA ILE A 260 -8.77 19.32 -8.76
C ILE A 260 -8.65 20.78 -8.29
N ALA A 261 -9.73 21.56 -8.39
CA ALA A 261 -9.77 22.94 -7.91
C ALA A 261 -9.52 23.01 -6.39
N GLN A 262 -10.11 22.11 -5.61
CA GLN A 262 -9.88 22.02 -4.17
C GLN A 262 -8.42 21.63 -3.82
N TYR A 263 -7.84 20.63 -4.49
CA TYR A 263 -6.42 20.26 -4.34
C TYR A 263 -5.52 21.46 -4.63
N THR A 264 -5.77 22.14 -5.75
CA THR A 264 -4.98 23.28 -6.22
C THR A 264 -5.08 24.46 -5.26
N LYS A 265 -6.25 24.70 -4.69
CA LYS A 265 -6.45 25.74 -3.67
C LYS A 265 -5.67 25.42 -2.39
N LEU A 266 -5.77 24.18 -1.90
CA LEU A 266 -5.07 23.74 -0.69
C LEU A 266 -3.55 23.74 -0.88
N SER A 267 -3.04 23.32 -2.04
CA SER A 267 -1.60 23.27 -2.31
C SER A 267 -0.95 24.65 -2.43
N ARG A 268 -1.73 25.69 -2.77
CA ARG A 268 -1.29 27.09 -2.85
C ARG A 268 -1.37 27.84 -1.52
N SER A 269 -2.10 27.32 -0.55
CA SER A 269 -2.29 27.97 0.75
C SER A 269 -1.27 27.45 1.76
N SER A 270 -0.29 28.28 2.15
CA SER A 270 0.73 27.92 3.15
C SER A 270 0.14 27.51 4.50
N ASP A 271 -1.03 28.06 4.84
CA ASP A 271 -1.64 27.95 6.17
C ASP A 271 -2.73 26.87 6.24
N GLN A 272 -3.10 26.29 5.10
CA GLN A 272 -4.12 25.25 5.04
C GLN A 272 -3.45 23.90 4.81
N ARG A 273 -3.87 22.92 5.61
CA ARG A 273 -3.42 21.53 5.48
C ARG A 273 -4.62 20.64 5.20
N GLY A 274 -4.52 19.86 4.14
CA GLY A 274 -5.46 18.78 3.84
C GLY A 274 -4.83 17.44 4.22
N SER A 275 -5.62 16.55 4.80
CA SER A 275 -5.28 15.15 4.99
C SER A 275 -6.36 14.28 4.37
N PHE A 276 -5.95 13.22 3.68
CA PHE A 276 -6.87 12.20 3.22
C PHE A 276 -7.44 11.46 4.41
N GLN A 277 -8.76 11.22 4.41
CA GLN A 277 -9.40 10.45 5.47
C GLN A 277 -8.99 8.98 5.44
N ALA A 278 -8.82 8.44 4.24
CA ALA A 278 -8.38 7.07 3.98
C ALA A 278 -6.87 7.00 3.73
N PHE A 279 -6.31 5.80 3.93
CA PHE A 279 -4.94 5.51 3.53
C PHE A 279 -4.76 5.74 2.03
N THR A 280 -3.62 6.33 1.68
CA THR A 280 -3.29 6.62 0.27
C THR A 280 -2.06 5.84 -0.15
N SER A 281 -2.20 5.09 -1.24
CA SER A 281 -1.08 4.52 -1.98
C SER A 281 -0.44 5.57 -2.88
N SER A 282 0.88 5.51 -2.98
CA SER A 282 1.71 6.40 -3.81
C SER A 282 2.98 5.67 -4.26
N SER A 283 3.54 6.09 -5.39
CA SER A 283 4.74 5.53 -6.01
C SER A 283 5.90 6.54 -5.99
N ARG A 284 7.14 6.05 -5.95
CA ARG A 284 8.33 6.88 -6.23
C ARG A 284 8.55 7.10 -7.73
N SER A 285 8.03 6.19 -8.56
CA SER A 285 8.09 6.31 -10.01
C SER A 285 6.85 7.03 -10.51
N ARG A 286 7.07 8.19 -11.14
CA ARG A 286 6.04 8.96 -11.83
C ARG A 286 5.37 8.14 -12.93
N ALA A 287 6.17 7.50 -13.78
CA ALA A 287 5.67 6.66 -14.88
C ALA A 287 4.72 5.56 -14.38
N LYS A 288 5.05 4.91 -13.25
CA LYS A 288 4.14 3.94 -12.62
C LYS A 288 2.85 4.59 -12.12
N ALA A 289 2.92 5.80 -11.59
CA ALA A 289 1.72 6.51 -11.11
C ALA A 289 0.81 6.93 -12.27
N GLU A 290 1.38 7.33 -13.42
CA GLU A 290 0.64 7.74 -14.63
C GLU A 290 -0.08 6.56 -15.32
N GLN A 291 0.39 5.31 -15.13
CA GLN A 291 -0.31 4.11 -15.65
C GLN A 291 -1.70 3.90 -15.07
N PHE A 292 -2.04 4.61 -13.99
CA PHE A 292 -3.33 4.52 -13.34
C PHE A 292 -4.25 5.69 -13.66
N ASP A 293 -3.84 6.50 -14.62
CA ASP A 293 -4.66 7.54 -15.22
C ASP A 293 -5.41 6.91 -16.40
N ASP A 294 -6.73 6.87 -16.33
CA ASP A 294 -7.53 6.22 -17.36
C ASP A 294 -7.61 7.16 -18.58
N HIS A 295 -6.96 6.79 -19.70
CA HIS A 295 -6.77 7.63 -20.89
C HIS A 295 -8.07 8.11 -21.58
N ALA A 296 -9.24 7.73 -21.09
CA ALA A 296 -10.54 8.04 -21.67
C ALA A 296 -11.08 9.45 -21.32
N ASN A 297 -10.48 10.17 -20.37
CA ASN A 297 -10.91 11.53 -20.02
C ASN A 297 -9.71 12.51 -19.94
N PRO A 298 -9.56 13.47 -20.87
CA PRO A 298 -8.35 14.30 -21.03
C PRO A 298 -8.10 15.34 -19.91
N ALA A 299 -8.83 15.27 -18.79
CA ALA A 299 -8.77 16.23 -17.68
C ALA A 299 -8.06 15.67 -16.43
N VAL A 300 -7.07 14.80 -16.58
CA VAL A 300 -6.35 14.24 -15.42
C VAL A 300 -4.87 14.63 -15.46
N ARG A 301 -4.37 15.02 -14.28
CA ARG A 301 -2.99 15.46 -14.07
C ARG A 301 -2.44 14.86 -12.78
N LEU A 302 -1.18 14.47 -12.84
CA LEU A 302 -0.38 14.06 -11.70
C LEU A 302 -0.42 15.07 -10.56
N TYR A 303 -0.66 14.56 -9.36
CA TYR A 303 -0.46 15.32 -8.15
C TYR A 303 0.98 15.18 -7.64
N ASN A 304 1.69 16.31 -7.57
CA ASN A 304 2.95 16.44 -6.83
C ASN A 304 2.61 16.83 -5.39
N GLY A 305 2.67 15.87 -4.47
CA GLY A 305 2.47 16.10 -3.05
C GLY A 305 3.74 15.82 -2.26
N VAL A 306 4.14 16.75 -1.40
CA VAL A 306 5.04 16.44 -0.27
C VAL A 306 4.20 15.74 0.79
N CYS A 307 4.03 14.43 0.67
CA CYS A 307 3.38 13.63 1.71
C CYS A 307 4.33 13.48 2.89
N ARG A 308 3.99 14.06 4.06
CA ARG A 308 4.59 13.59 5.31
C ARG A 308 4.06 12.18 5.57
N ALA A 309 4.97 11.25 5.82
CA ALA A 309 4.77 9.80 5.74
C ALA A 309 3.76 9.20 6.74
N SER A 310 3.13 9.98 7.62
CA SER A 310 2.28 9.47 8.70
C SER A 310 0.98 8.79 8.26
N SER A 311 0.58 8.92 6.99
CA SER A 311 -0.69 8.34 6.47
C SER A 311 -0.54 7.72 5.08
N ALA A 312 0.67 7.79 4.51
CA ALA A 312 0.97 7.16 3.23
C ALA A 312 1.42 5.73 3.54
N VAL A 313 0.66 4.73 3.08
CA VAL A 313 1.20 3.37 3.00
C VAL A 313 2.15 3.39 1.81
N LEU A 314 3.39 3.73 2.13
CA LEU A 314 4.50 3.71 1.22
C LEU A 314 4.54 2.31 0.55
N LEU A 315 4.56 2.27 -0.78
CA LEU A 315 4.81 1.05 -1.56
C LEU A 315 6.24 0.42 -1.48
N PRO A 316 7.25 0.86 -0.69
CA PRO A 316 8.56 0.24 -0.64
C PRO A 316 8.69 -0.75 0.53
N ILE A 317 7.67 -1.55 0.86
CA ILE A 317 7.88 -2.74 1.69
C ILE A 317 8.64 -3.82 0.90
N MET A 318 8.73 -3.74 -0.42
CA MET A 318 9.68 -4.59 -1.16
C MET A 318 11.08 -3.97 -1.30
N ASP A 319 11.21 -2.64 -1.33
CA ASP A 319 12.53 -2.00 -1.50
C ASP A 319 13.28 -1.80 -0.16
N ALA A 320 12.58 -1.66 0.97
CA ALA A 320 13.21 -1.48 2.28
C ALA A 320 13.91 -2.76 2.80
N PHE A 321 13.64 -3.93 2.20
CA PHE A 321 14.39 -5.17 2.48
C PHE A 321 15.70 -5.26 1.68
N ASN A 322 15.94 -4.39 0.71
CA ASN A 322 17.07 -4.51 -0.24
C ASN A 322 18.35 -3.75 0.15
N ALA A 323 18.38 -3.02 1.28
CA ALA A 323 19.53 -2.17 1.66
C ALA A 323 20.52 -2.81 2.64
N ALA A 324 20.44 -4.12 2.92
CA ALA A 324 21.40 -4.81 3.79
C ALA A 324 22.09 -5.96 3.03
N ARG A 325 23.14 -5.62 2.27
CA ARG A 325 24.23 -6.56 2.00
C ARG A 325 25.55 -5.88 2.34
N PRO A 326 26.39 -6.49 3.21
CA PRO A 326 27.82 -6.26 3.15
C PRO A 326 28.35 -6.89 1.85
N GLY A 327 29.09 -6.11 1.06
CA GLY A 327 29.79 -6.62 -0.12
C GLY A 327 30.85 -7.65 0.30
N PRO A 328 31.16 -8.63 -0.56
CA PRO A 328 32.24 -9.57 -0.29
C PRO A 328 33.59 -8.85 -0.38
N SER A 329 34.40 -9.05 0.64
CA SER A 329 35.83 -8.77 0.63
C SER A 329 36.52 -9.60 -0.46
N ALA A 330 37.11 -8.94 -1.45
CA ALA A 330 38.13 -9.51 -2.31
C ALA A 330 39.14 -8.41 -2.65
N GLY A 331 40.37 -8.60 -2.19
CA GLY A 331 41.52 -7.80 -2.59
C GLY A 331 41.96 -8.12 -4.02
N GLY A 332 42.64 -7.16 -4.65
CA GLY A 332 43.29 -7.34 -5.94
C GLY A 332 43.48 -6.04 -6.69
N ASP A 333 44.71 -5.53 -6.67
CA ASP A 333 45.23 -4.42 -7.47
C ASP A 333 45.04 -4.64 -8.99
N HIS A 334 44.49 -3.65 -9.70
CA HIS A 334 45.22 -2.86 -10.71
C HIS A 334 44.32 -1.91 -11.54
N ARG A 335 44.82 -0.68 -11.69
CA ARG A 335 44.79 0.25 -12.84
C ARG A 335 43.46 0.81 -13.38
N LEU A 336 43.28 2.11 -13.05
CA LEU A 336 43.05 3.26 -13.96
C LEU A 336 42.27 3.00 -15.28
N SER A 337 41.06 3.54 -15.35
CA SER A 337 40.62 4.42 -16.45
C SER A 337 39.47 5.32 -15.98
N ARG A 338 39.76 6.63 -15.95
CA ARG A 338 38.84 7.74 -15.67
C ARG A 338 38.04 8.03 -16.93
N MET A 339 36.71 8.10 -16.83
CA MET A 339 35.88 8.93 -17.71
C MET A 339 34.92 9.71 -16.81
N THR A 340 35.22 11.00 -16.63
CA THR A 340 34.36 11.96 -15.92
C THR A 340 33.58 12.77 -16.96
N ASN A 341 32.24 12.61 -16.98
CA ASN A 341 31.36 13.58 -17.62
C ASN A 341 31.17 14.77 -16.64
N GLY A 342 31.98 15.81 -16.80
CA GLY A 342 31.80 17.08 -16.09
C GLY A 342 30.86 18.00 -16.86
N GLY A 343 29.84 18.53 -16.19
CA GLY A 343 28.95 19.57 -16.72
C GLY A 343 29.46 20.97 -16.36
N TYR A 344 29.25 21.93 -17.25
CA TYR A 344 29.53 23.34 -17.02
C TYR A 344 28.23 24.09 -16.70
N TYR A 345 28.29 25.13 -15.86
CA TYR A 345 27.22 26.09 -15.70
C TYR A 345 27.74 27.53 -15.80
N ARG A 346 26.85 28.50 -16.02
CA ARG A 346 27.18 29.92 -16.00
C ARG A 346 26.71 30.55 -14.69
N ASP A 347 27.58 31.34 -14.07
CA ASP A 347 27.20 32.16 -12.94
C ASP A 347 26.35 33.38 -13.36
N ARG A 348 25.88 34.16 -12.38
CA ARG A 348 25.05 35.35 -12.63
C ARG A 348 25.79 36.47 -13.37
N ASN A 349 27.11 36.39 -13.50
CA ASN A 349 27.92 37.34 -14.26
C ASN A 349 28.26 36.80 -15.66
N GLY A 350 27.75 35.62 -16.03
CA GLY A 350 27.95 35.00 -17.34
C GLY A 350 29.26 34.23 -17.47
N THR A 351 30.02 34.05 -16.38
CA THR A 351 31.28 33.31 -16.35
C THR A 351 31.00 31.82 -16.39
N LEU A 352 31.67 31.08 -17.29
CA LEU A 352 31.57 29.63 -17.37
C LEU A 352 32.40 29.00 -16.25
N CYS A 353 31.76 28.25 -15.36
CA CYS A 353 32.40 27.58 -14.24
C CYS A 353 32.22 26.05 -14.37
N GLU A 354 33.27 25.29 -14.02
CA GLU A 354 33.20 23.83 -13.92
C GLU A 354 32.51 23.43 -12.61
N ASP A 355 31.58 22.47 -12.66
CA ASP A 355 31.02 21.80 -11.49
C ASP A 355 31.69 20.43 -11.32
N PRO A 356 32.70 20.29 -10.45
CA PRO A 356 33.39 19.03 -10.28
C PRO A 356 32.62 18.02 -9.41
N THR A 357 31.50 18.41 -8.77
CA THR A 357 30.80 17.57 -7.77
C THR A 357 29.28 17.42 -7.97
N GLY A 358 28.66 18.18 -8.87
CA GLY A 358 27.24 18.04 -9.25
C GLY A 358 26.23 18.42 -8.16
N THR A 359 26.61 19.27 -7.20
CA THR A 359 25.88 19.48 -5.94
C THR A 359 25.34 20.90 -5.70
N LEU A 360 25.50 21.84 -6.64
CA LEU A 360 25.24 23.27 -6.37
C LEU A 360 23.88 23.82 -6.82
N ALA A 361 22.98 22.99 -7.37
CA ALA A 361 21.64 23.45 -7.74
C ALA A 361 20.69 23.66 -6.54
N ASP A 362 20.97 23.06 -5.38
CA ASP A 362 20.05 23.04 -4.22
C ASP A 362 20.23 24.23 -3.25
N ASP A 363 21.36 24.94 -3.28
CA ASP A 363 21.65 26.00 -2.30
C ASP A 363 20.94 27.34 -2.55
N CYS A 364 20.33 27.54 -3.73
CA CYS A 364 19.55 28.75 -4.01
C CYS A 364 18.15 28.75 -3.37
N TYR A 365 17.64 27.60 -2.89
CA TYR A 365 16.30 27.52 -2.28
C TYR A 365 16.31 27.75 -0.76
N HIS A 366 17.50 27.75 -0.12
CA HIS A 366 17.62 27.69 1.33
C HIS A 366 17.75 29.03 2.09
N ARG A 367 17.66 30.19 1.42
CA ARG A 367 17.81 31.51 2.10
C ARG A 367 16.53 32.24 2.50
N ALA A 368 15.34 31.62 2.40
CA ALA A 368 14.08 32.29 2.72
C ALA A 368 13.35 31.80 4.00
N CYS A 369 13.96 30.92 4.80
CA CYS A 369 13.33 30.36 6.00
C CYS A 369 14.15 30.61 7.27
N ASN A 370 14.21 31.87 7.72
CA ASN A 370 14.53 32.18 9.11
C ASN A 370 13.22 32.43 9.87
N GLN A 371 12.89 31.56 10.83
CA GLN A 371 11.86 31.82 11.83
C GLN A 371 12.49 32.40 13.11
N PRO A 372 11.82 33.34 13.80
CA PRO A 372 12.29 33.89 15.06
C PRO A 372 12.11 32.89 16.23
N ARG A 373 13.06 32.91 17.16
CA ARG A 373 12.94 32.30 18.48
C ARG A 373 11.94 33.11 19.32
N TYR A 374 10.99 32.44 19.95
CA TYR A 374 10.25 33.00 21.07
C TYR A 374 10.71 32.28 22.34
N ASP A 375 11.29 33.05 23.24
CA ASP A 375 11.51 32.69 24.64
C ASP A 375 10.14 32.71 25.36
N LEU A 376 9.94 31.75 26.26
CA LEU A 376 8.76 31.63 27.11
C LEU A 376 9.16 32.08 28.52
N ASP A 377 8.49 33.11 29.02
CA ASP A 377 8.22 33.29 30.45
C ASP A 377 6.95 32.52 30.83
#